data_AF-A0A2P4XSP1-F1
#
_entry.id   AF-A0A2P4XSP1-F1
#
_cell.length_a   1.000
_cell.length_b   1.000
_cell.length_c   1.000
_cell.angle_alpha   90.00
_cell.angle_beta   90.00
_cell.angle_gamma   90.00
#
_symmetry.space_group_name_H-M   'P 1'
#
loop_
_entity.id
_entity.type
_entity.pdbx_description
1 polymer ?
#
loop_
_entity_poly.entity_id
_entity_poly.type
_entity_poly.pdbx_seq_one_letter_code
_entity_poly.pdbx_strand_id
1 'polypeptide(L)'
;MAERGFVKCGDYSGIQYVKRLQLLNDRVKQKAEVAAYFQNFDEAEALYRKIDRKDLAIDLRQRLGDWFRVVQLVQSGGGNDDLLTHAWNMIGEYFSDRHKWEKAIKYYVQAKNTNALVQCYYALGDFNQLEALVNDIPETSPLLKEMAIKFTRAGLCQSAVETYVRMGDVKSAIDSCVLLNEWERAVGLAEQYNFPQIENVLTKYASHLLMNGKTLQAIELYRRANKSTEAAKLLAKLAKEVGKNPLRAKKLHVLAAFEVERMRKKMLDVSNLTSTKGTTAAQVTAQTLESLVQHDAATGEDRSLDNPWRGAEAYHLYLLAHRQLYSGRIERALRTCLKLSAYEDILEEREIYSLIALTAFYTKHFEQCSKAFVKLETLPGLDDKELRAMSELALKIFTTTRTEHQDPTMRPLECPNCRYQVKEWDARCGNCSRPFPTCVMTGMSIQAQSTKMCKACRHVCIEAEIRDQTNCPLCHTPFSFS
;
A
#
# COMPACT_ATOMS: atom_id res chain seq x y z
N MET A 1 38.72 47.79 -60.70
CA MET A 1 40.08 47.37 -60.26
C MET A 1 40.00 46.23 -59.24
N ALA A 2 39.15 46.32 -58.22
CA ALA A 2 38.94 45.27 -57.21
C ALA A 2 38.49 43.90 -57.78
N GLU A 3 37.53 43.85 -58.71
CA GLU A 3 37.07 42.58 -59.32
C GLU A 3 38.21 41.80 -60.02
N ARG A 4 39.06 42.51 -60.78
CA ARG A 4 40.27 41.92 -61.40
C ARG A 4 41.28 41.43 -60.35
N GLY A 5 41.32 42.03 -59.16
CA GLY A 5 42.13 41.58 -58.03
C GLY A 5 41.62 40.25 -57.46
N PHE A 6 40.32 40.18 -57.14
CA PHE A 6 39.71 38.95 -56.62
C PHE A 6 39.76 37.78 -57.62
N VAL A 7 39.62 38.03 -58.92
CA VAL A 7 39.80 37.01 -59.98
C VAL A 7 41.22 36.43 -59.98
N LYS A 8 42.25 37.27 -59.78
CA LYS A 8 43.65 36.81 -59.72
C LYS A 8 43.96 36.03 -58.43
N CYS A 9 43.24 36.32 -57.34
CA CYS A 9 43.38 35.64 -56.05
C CYS A 9 42.50 34.38 -55.92
N GLY A 10 41.65 34.07 -56.90
CA GLY A 10 40.74 32.91 -56.84
C GLY A 10 39.60 33.06 -55.81
N ASP A 11 39.35 34.26 -55.30
CA ASP A 11 38.30 34.50 -54.29
C ASP A 11 36.94 34.78 -54.95
N TYR A 12 36.19 33.69 -55.15
CA TYR A 12 34.84 33.75 -55.72
C TYR A 12 33.85 34.55 -54.86
N SER A 13 34.04 34.60 -53.54
CA SER A 13 33.17 35.33 -52.63
C SER A 13 33.35 36.84 -52.77
N GLY A 14 34.61 37.30 -52.89
CA GLY A 14 34.96 38.68 -53.19
C GLY A 14 34.43 39.17 -54.55
N ILE A 15 34.43 38.31 -55.58
CA ILE A 15 33.85 38.65 -56.90
C ILE A 15 32.34 38.87 -56.79
N GLN A 16 31.62 37.96 -56.13
CA GLN A 16 30.17 38.11 -55.93
C GLN A 16 29.83 39.35 -55.10
N TYR A 17 30.64 39.65 -54.09
CA TYR A 17 30.49 40.85 -53.26
C TYR A 17 30.64 42.14 -54.08
N VAL A 18 31.66 42.25 -54.93
CA VAL A 18 31.84 43.42 -55.81
C VAL A 18 30.68 43.59 -56.80
N LYS A 19 30.17 42.49 -57.36
CA LYS A 19 28.97 42.53 -58.23
C LYS A 19 27.73 43.01 -57.46
N ARG A 20 27.54 42.56 -56.22
CA ARG A 20 26.44 43.02 -55.35
C ARG A 20 26.57 44.51 -55.01
N LEU A 21 27.77 45.00 -54.72
CA LEU A 21 28.05 46.42 -54.47
C LEU A 21 27.69 47.31 -55.67
N GLN A 22 28.00 46.87 -56.89
CA GLN A 22 27.71 47.63 -58.12
C GLN A 22 26.21 47.80 -58.38
N LEU A 23 25.37 46.89 -57.85
CA LEU A 23 23.92 46.95 -57.97
C LEU A 23 23.26 47.93 -56.97
N LEU A 24 24.01 48.43 -55.99
CA LEU A 24 23.49 49.41 -55.02
C LEU A 24 23.53 50.82 -55.63
N ASN A 25 22.39 51.49 -55.73
CA ASN A 25 22.29 52.83 -56.33
C ASN A 25 22.82 53.97 -55.43
N ASP A 26 23.01 53.72 -54.13
CA ASP A 26 23.39 54.74 -53.15
C ASP A 26 24.88 54.63 -52.79
N ARG A 27 25.64 55.69 -53.06
CA ARG A 27 27.10 55.77 -52.79
C ARG A 27 27.43 55.65 -51.30
N VAL A 28 26.55 56.10 -50.40
CA VAL A 28 26.79 56.00 -48.95
C VAL A 28 26.54 54.57 -48.48
N LYS A 29 25.55 53.87 -49.05
CA LYS A 29 25.35 52.43 -48.80
C LYS A 29 26.52 51.60 -49.32
N GLN A 30 27.04 51.91 -50.51
CA GLN A 30 28.25 51.25 -51.02
C GLN A 30 29.44 51.43 -50.06
N LYS A 31 29.65 52.65 -49.54
CA LYS A 31 30.71 52.91 -48.53
C LYS A 31 30.47 52.15 -47.24
N ALA A 32 29.23 52.06 -46.76
CA ALA A 32 28.88 51.32 -45.55
C ALA A 32 29.13 49.82 -45.71
N GLU A 33 28.72 49.22 -46.83
CA GLU A 33 28.99 47.82 -47.16
C GLU A 33 30.50 47.55 -47.28
N VAL A 34 31.27 48.47 -47.88
CA VAL A 34 32.74 48.36 -47.97
C VAL A 34 33.38 48.43 -46.59
N ALA A 35 32.94 49.36 -45.72
CA ALA A 35 33.40 49.43 -44.34
C ALA A 35 33.08 48.14 -43.56
N ALA A 36 31.88 47.57 -43.76
CA ALA A 36 31.50 46.29 -43.17
C ALA A 36 32.37 45.12 -43.68
N TYR A 37 32.73 45.10 -44.96
CA TYR A 37 33.63 44.08 -45.53
C TYR A 37 35.03 44.12 -44.89
N PHE A 38 35.52 45.31 -44.56
CA PHE A 38 36.79 45.51 -43.85
C PHE A 38 36.68 45.40 -42.32
N GLN A 39 35.56 44.92 -41.78
CA GLN A 39 35.31 44.77 -40.33
C GLN A 39 35.24 46.09 -39.55
N ASN A 40 35.12 47.23 -40.23
CA ASN A 40 34.88 48.54 -39.60
C ASN A 40 33.38 48.73 -39.35
N PHE A 41 32.81 47.90 -38.47
CA PHE A 41 31.35 47.83 -38.26
C PHE A 41 30.75 49.09 -37.64
N ASP A 42 31.49 49.78 -36.76
CA ASP A 42 31.03 51.03 -36.16
C ASP A 42 30.91 52.16 -37.20
N GLU A 43 31.86 52.21 -38.14
CA GLU A 43 31.82 53.15 -39.26
C GLU A 43 30.68 52.82 -40.22
N ALA A 44 30.51 51.54 -40.55
CA ALA A 44 29.39 51.07 -41.37
C ALA A 44 28.03 51.43 -40.74
N GLU A 45 27.85 51.19 -39.44
CA GLU A 45 26.64 51.57 -38.69
C GLU A 45 26.39 53.09 -38.74
N ALA A 46 27.43 53.90 -38.48
CA ALA A 46 27.32 55.35 -38.51
C ALA A 46 26.91 55.86 -39.92
N LEU A 47 27.42 55.23 -40.98
CA LEU A 47 27.04 55.53 -42.36
C LEU A 47 25.58 55.17 -42.65
N TYR A 48 25.10 54.01 -42.19
CA TYR A 48 23.68 53.64 -42.32
C TYR A 48 22.76 54.57 -41.52
N ARG A 49 23.17 55.03 -40.34
CA ARG A 49 22.41 56.02 -39.55
C ARG A 49 22.38 57.39 -40.20
N LYS A 50 23.47 57.84 -40.85
CA LYS A 50 23.51 59.13 -41.56
C LYS A 50 22.51 59.23 -42.71
N ILE A 51 22.17 58.10 -43.34
CA ILE A 51 21.16 58.01 -44.40
C ILE A 51 19.77 57.64 -43.85
N ASP A 52 19.59 57.69 -42.54
CA ASP A 52 18.36 57.32 -41.81
C ASP A 52 17.85 55.89 -42.10
N ARG A 53 18.75 55.00 -42.54
CA ARG A 53 18.46 53.58 -42.77
C ARG A 53 18.87 52.74 -41.58
N LYS A 54 18.17 52.94 -40.46
CA LYS A 54 18.39 52.18 -39.21
C LYS A 54 18.10 50.69 -39.38
N ASP A 55 17.22 50.33 -40.30
CA ASP A 55 16.94 48.94 -40.70
C ASP A 55 18.20 48.19 -41.17
N LEU A 56 19.02 48.83 -42.02
CA LEU A 56 20.28 48.26 -42.51
C LEU A 56 21.34 48.19 -41.40
N ALA A 57 21.35 49.17 -40.50
CA ALA A 57 22.22 49.16 -39.33
C ALA A 57 21.87 48.00 -38.37
N ILE A 58 20.58 47.72 -38.18
CA ILE A 58 20.09 46.60 -37.37
C ILE A 58 20.47 45.27 -38.03
N ASP A 59 20.19 45.10 -39.32
CA ASP A 59 20.52 43.86 -40.06
C ASP A 59 22.03 43.57 -40.04
N LEU A 60 22.88 44.60 -40.17
CA LEU A 60 24.32 44.45 -39.99
C LEU A 60 24.67 43.90 -38.60
N ARG A 61 24.12 44.49 -37.53
CA ARG A 61 24.42 44.07 -36.15
C ARG A 61 23.84 42.69 -35.81
N GLN A 62 22.69 42.33 -36.37
CA GLN A 62 22.13 40.99 -36.25
C GLN A 62 23.05 39.94 -36.88
N ARG A 63 23.57 40.21 -38.10
CA ARG A 63 24.53 39.32 -38.78
C ARG A 63 25.84 39.12 -37.98
N LEU A 64 26.21 40.10 -37.16
CA LEU A 64 27.39 40.02 -36.27
C LEU A 64 27.10 39.33 -34.92
N GLY A 65 25.83 39.12 -34.58
CA GLY A 65 25.42 38.63 -33.27
C GLY A 65 25.57 39.66 -32.14
N ASP A 66 25.75 40.94 -32.46
CA ASP A 66 25.85 42.03 -31.47
C ASP A 66 24.46 42.50 -31.04
N TRP A 67 23.76 41.60 -30.34
CA TRP A 67 22.37 41.81 -29.92
C TRP A 67 22.20 42.97 -28.94
N PHE A 68 23.23 43.29 -28.14
CA PHE A 68 23.21 44.46 -27.25
C PHE A 68 23.09 45.76 -28.05
N ARG A 69 23.85 45.89 -29.14
CA ARG A 69 23.74 47.06 -30.01
C ARG A 69 22.43 47.08 -30.79
N VAL A 70 21.93 45.91 -31.22
CA VAL A 70 20.60 45.79 -31.84
C VAL A 70 19.51 46.39 -30.95
N VAL A 71 19.47 46.04 -29.66
CA VAL A 71 18.49 46.59 -28.71
C VAL A 71 18.56 48.12 -28.64
N GLN A 72 19.76 48.69 -28.55
CA GLN A 72 19.94 50.15 -28.52
C GLN A 72 19.43 50.84 -29.79
N LEU A 73 19.69 50.23 -30.96
CA LEU A 73 19.24 50.75 -32.24
C LEU A 73 17.71 50.70 -32.37
N VAL A 74 17.09 49.61 -31.92
CA VAL A 74 15.63 49.45 -31.93
C VAL A 74 14.96 50.46 -31.01
N GLN A 75 15.46 50.61 -29.77
CA GLN A 75 14.95 51.59 -28.80
C GLN A 75 15.11 53.04 -29.29
N SER A 76 16.08 53.33 -30.16
CA SER A 76 16.25 54.64 -30.80
C SER A 76 15.29 54.91 -31.98
N GLY A 77 14.22 54.12 -32.09
CA GLY A 77 13.19 54.23 -33.14
C GLY A 77 13.60 53.60 -34.47
N GLY A 78 14.40 52.53 -34.43
CA GLY A 78 14.89 51.84 -35.64
C GLY A 78 14.14 50.55 -36.00
N GLY A 79 13.27 50.05 -35.13
CA GLY A 79 12.60 48.76 -35.33
C GLY A 79 11.28 48.63 -34.57
N ASN A 80 10.77 47.40 -34.50
CA ASN A 80 9.46 47.07 -33.93
C ASN A 80 9.62 46.26 -32.63
N ASP A 81 8.55 46.16 -31.85
CA ASP A 81 8.50 45.44 -30.57
C ASP A 81 8.83 43.94 -30.71
N ASP A 82 8.44 43.31 -31.81
CA ASP A 82 8.77 41.90 -32.07
C ASP A 82 10.29 41.68 -32.21
N LEU A 83 10.97 42.61 -32.89
CA LEU A 83 12.41 42.54 -33.08
C LEU A 83 13.16 42.87 -31.79
N LEU A 84 12.61 43.77 -30.96
CA LEU A 84 13.10 44.03 -29.62
C LEU A 84 13.01 42.77 -28.74
N THR A 85 11.86 42.09 -28.78
CA THR A 85 11.62 40.85 -28.03
C THR A 85 12.59 39.74 -28.47
N HIS A 86 12.79 39.58 -29.78
CA HIS A 86 13.77 38.64 -30.31
C HIS A 86 15.20 38.98 -29.87
N ALA A 87 15.60 40.26 -29.93
CA ALA A 87 16.92 40.68 -29.49
C ALA A 87 17.15 40.41 -27.99
N TRP A 88 16.14 40.65 -27.13
CA TRP A 88 16.22 40.30 -25.72
C TRP A 88 16.38 38.79 -25.49
N ASN A 89 15.67 37.95 -26.25
CA ASN A 89 15.83 36.50 -26.18
C ASN A 89 17.25 36.06 -26.55
N MET A 90 17.82 36.61 -27.62
CA MET A 90 19.19 36.28 -28.05
C MET A 90 20.24 36.71 -27.02
N ILE A 91 20.04 37.86 -26.35
CA ILE A 91 20.90 38.27 -25.22
C ILE A 91 20.75 37.30 -24.05
N GLY A 92 19.52 36.88 -23.74
CA GLY A 92 19.24 35.85 -22.75
C GLY A 92 19.98 34.55 -23.04
N GLU A 93 19.89 34.05 -24.27
CA GLU A 93 20.58 32.84 -24.75
C GLU A 93 22.10 32.98 -24.61
N TYR A 94 22.66 34.11 -25.01
CA TYR A 94 24.09 34.40 -24.84
C TYR A 94 24.57 34.26 -23.39
N PHE A 95 23.77 34.68 -22.41
CA PHE A 95 24.09 34.52 -20.98
C PHE A 95 23.78 33.11 -20.47
N SER A 96 22.70 32.49 -20.94
CA SER A 96 22.28 31.13 -20.61
C SER A 96 23.35 30.10 -21.01
N ASP A 97 23.88 30.19 -22.22
CA ASP A 97 24.95 29.34 -22.75
C ASP A 97 26.25 29.43 -21.94
N ARG A 98 26.42 30.52 -21.19
CA ARG A 98 27.57 30.77 -20.29
C ARG A 98 27.25 30.50 -18.83
N HIS A 99 26.09 29.90 -18.55
CA HIS A 99 25.58 29.61 -17.21
C HIS A 99 25.45 30.85 -16.30
N LYS A 100 25.29 32.04 -16.89
CA LYS A 100 25.06 33.29 -16.14
C LYS A 100 23.55 33.52 -15.98
N TRP A 101 22.89 32.59 -15.30
CA TRP A 101 21.43 32.49 -15.20
C TRP A 101 20.76 33.75 -14.64
N GLU A 102 21.31 34.36 -13.58
CA GLU A 102 20.77 35.60 -13.00
C GLU A 102 20.70 36.77 -13.99
N LYS A 103 21.71 36.85 -14.89
CA LYS A 103 21.72 37.87 -15.94
C LYS A 103 20.75 37.52 -17.05
N ALA A 104 20.70 36.24 -17.45
CA ALA A 104 19.78 35.75 -18.46
C ALA A 104 18.31 36.04 -18.07
N ILE A 105 17.94 35.82 -16.80
CA ILE A 105 16.59 36.09 -16.27
C ILE A 105 16.16 37.54 -16.53
N LYS A 106 17.03 38.52 -16.29
CA LYS A 106 16.68 39.95 -16.50
C LYS A 106 16.24 40.23 -17.94
N TYR A 107 16.90 39.59 -18.90
CA TYR A 107 16.59 39.74 -20.32
C TYR A 107 15.39 38.88 -20.75
N TYR A 108 15.26 37.66 -20.24
CA TYR A 108 14.10 36.81 -20.54
C TYR A 108 12.78 37.35 -19.93
N VAL A 109 12.83 38.04 -18.79
CA VAL A 109 11.67 38.77 -18.24
C VAL A 109 11.25 39.89 -19.20
N GLN A 110 12.21 40.65 -19.74
CA GLN A 110 11.92 41.69 -20.74
C GLN A 110 11.36 41.12 -22.04
N ALA A 111 11.85 39.94 -22.45
CA ALA A 111 11.34 39.22 -23.61
C ALA A 111 10.01 38.48 -23.35
N LYS A 112 9.51 38.45 -22.11
CA LYS A 112 8.35 37.65 -21.67
C LYS A 112 8.44 36.18 -22.08
N ASN A 113 9.65 35.62 -22.12
CA ASN A 113 9.88 34.24 -22.54
C ASN A 113 9.80 33.28 -21.34
N THR A 114 8.60 32.78 -21.08
CA THR A 114 8.32 31.89 -19.94
C THR A 114 9.09 30.58 -20.00
N ASN A 115 9.24 29.97 -21.17
CA ASN A 115 9.98 28.71 -21.35
C ASN A 115 11.43 28.84 -20.88
N ALA A 116 12.11 29.89 -21.32
CA ALA A 116 13.51 30.14 -20.96
C ALA A 116 13.66 30.53 -19.47
N LEU A 117 12.68 31.27 -18.92
CA LEU A 117 12.65 31.59 -17.49
C LEU A 117 12.54 30.34 -16.62
N VAL A 118 11.67 29.38 -16.97
CA VAL A 118 11.53 28.10 -16.27
C VAL A 118 12.87 27.35 -16.25
N GLN A 119 13.60 27.33 -17.37
CA GLN A 119 14.92 26.70 -17.42
C GLN A 119 15.93 27.40 -16.51
N CYS A 120 15.97 28.74 -16.52
CA CYS A 120 16.89 29.52 -15.69
C CYS A 120 16.61 29.33 -14.19
N TYR A 121 15.35 29.45 -13.76
CA TYR A 121 14.98 29.27 -12.36
C TYR A 121 15.24 27.85 -11.87
N TYR A 122 14.96 26.83 -12.71
CA TYR A 122 15.28 25.45 -12.38
C TYR A 122 16.79 25.22 -12.23
N ALA A 123 17.61 25.80 -13.13
CA ALA A 123 19.06 25.69 -13.06
C ALA A 123 19.67 26.39 -11.83
N LEU A 124 19.04 27.47 -11.35
CA LEU A 124 19.42 28.15 -10.11
C LEU A 124 18.90 27.45 -8.85
N GLY A 125 17.90 26.56 -8.97
CA GLY A 125 17.19 25.97 -7.84
C GLY A 125 16.24 26.96 -7.13
N ASP A 126 15.86 28.06 -7.78
CA ASP A 126 14.88 29.00 -7.25
C ASP A 126 13.46 28.50 -7.53
N PHE A 127 13.02 27.56 -6.71
CA PHE A 127 11.72 26.90 -6.89
C PHE A 127 10.54 27.79 -6.50
N ASN A 128 10.73 28.81 -5.65
CA ASN A 128 9.68 29.75 -5.27
C ASN A 128 9.24 30.59 -6.49
N GLN A 129 10.20 31.09 -7.26
CA GLN A 129 9.89 31.80 -8.51
C GLN A 129 9.32 30.87 -9.57
N LEU A 130 9.76 29.61 -9.59
CA LEU A 130 9.24 28.62 -10.51
C LEU A 130 7.76 28.28 -10.19
N GLU A 131 7.38 28.19 -8.92
CA GLU A 131 5.98 28.07 -8.48
C GLU A 131 5.15 29.30 -8.84
N ALA A 132 5.68 30.51 -8.64
CA ALA A 132 4.99 31.75 -9.02
C ALA A 132 4.64 31.77 -10.52
N LEU A 133 5.57 31.32 -11.38
CA LEU A 133 5.35 31.22 -12.82
C LEU A 133 4.25 30.24 -13.21
N VAL A 134 3.96 29.22 -12.39
CA VAL A 134 2.88 28.26 -12.68
C VAL A 134 1.55 28.99 -12.83
N ASN A 135 1.28 30.00 -12.00
CA ASN A 135 0.02 30.75 -11.99
C ASN A 135 -0.21 31.51 -13.31
N ASP A 136 0.86 32.02 -13.92
CA ASP A 136 0.81 32.81 -15.15
C ASP A 136 0.63 31.97 -16.42
N ILE A 137 0.80 30.64 -16.33
CA ILE A 137 0.73 29.75 -17.49
C ILE A 137 -0.69 29.20 -17.66
N PRO A 138 -1.27 29.24 -18.88
CA PRO A 138 -2.57 28.63 -19.17
C PRO A 138 -2.57 27.11 -18.95
N GLU A 139 -3.70 26.57 -18.48
CA GLU A 139 -3.86 25.15 -18.11
C GLU A 139 -3.63 24.18 -19.28
N THR A 140 -3.86 24.63 -20.52
CA THR A 140 -3.68 23.84 -21.75
C THR A 140 -2.24 23.83 -22.26
N SER A 141 -1.33 24.58 -21.63
CA SER A 141 0.04 24.71 -22.10
C SER A 141 0.86 23.44 -21.80
N PRO A 142 1.62 22.90 -22.78
CA PRO A 142 2.51 21.75 -22.54
C PRO A 142 3.65 22.09 -21.56
N LEU A 143 3.94 23.38 -21.34
CA LEU A 143 4.96 23.83 -20.39
C LEU A 143 4.64 23.43 -18.95
N LEU A 144 3.36 23.42 -18.55
CA LEU A 144 2.95 23.00 -17.21
C LEU A 144 3.34 21.55 -16.93
N LYS A 145 3.25 20.69 -17.95
CA LYS A 145 3.68 19.29 -17.83
C LYS A 145 5.19 19.19 -17.63
N GLU A 146 5.97 19.99 -18.35
CA GLU A 146 7.43 20.04 -18.16
C GLU A 146 7.80 20.53 -16.76
N MET A 147 7.11 21.55 -16.26
CA MET A 147 7.30 22.08 -14.90
C MET A 147 6.95 21.05 -13.83
N ALA A 148 5.84 20.35 -13.98
CA ALA A 148 5.44 19.29 -13.05
C ALA A 148 6.49 18.16 -12.99
N ILE A 149 7.05 17.75 -14.15
CA ILE A 149 8.16 16.78 -14.20
C ILE A 149 9.40 17.32 -13.49
N LYS A 150 9.73 18.60 -13.66
CA LYS A 150 10.84 19.27 -12.99
C LYS A 150 10.64 19.30 -11.46
N PHE A 151 9.45 19.64 -10.98
CA PHE A 151 9.12 19.58 -9.56
C PHE A 151 9.27 18.16 -8.99
N THR A 152 8.74 17.15 -9.69
CA THR A 152 8.89 15.75 -9.26
C THR A 152 10.37 15.34 -9.19
N ARG A 153 11.20 15.72 -10.17
CA ARG A 153 12.64 15.45 -10.17
C ARG A 153 13.39 16.18 -9.05
N ALA A 154 12.93 17.37 -8.68
CA ALA A 154 13.48 18.15 -7.57
C ALA A 154 13.00 17.64 -6.18
N GLY A 155 12.08 16.67 -6.13
CA GLY A 155 11.49 16.19 -4.88
C GLY A 155 10.38 17.06 -4.30
N LEU A 156 9.95 18.08 -5.04
CA LEU A 156 8.90 19.03 -4.63
C LEU A 156 7.51 18.46 -4.94
N CYS A 157 7.08 17.53 -4.11
CA CYS A 157 5.88 16.76 -4.39
C CYS A 157 4.59 17.61 -4.33
N GLN A 158 4.50 18.58 -3.41
CA GLN A 158 3.32 19.45 -3.32
C GLN A 158 3.12 20.26 -4.59
N SER A 159 4.16 20.97 -5.04
CA SER A 159 4.16 21.78 -6.25
C SER A 159 3.88 20.92 -7.48
N ALA A 160 4.46 19.72 -7.56
CA ALA A 160 4.18 18.77 -8.64
C ALA A 160 2.70 18.36 -8.67
N VAL A 161 2.13 17.98 -7.52
CA VAL A 161 0.71 17.58 -7.39
C VAL A 161 -0.21 18.71 -7.78
N GLU A 162 0.00 19.92 -7.25
CA GLU A 162 -0.83 21.09 -7.55
C GLU A 162 -0.81 21.39 -9.06
N THR A 163 0.36 21.31 -9.68
CA THR A 163 0.51 21.51 -11.13
C THR A 163 -0.21 20.43 -11.94
N TYR A 164 -0.07 19.14 -11.58
CA TYR A 164 -0.75 18.04 -12.26
C TYR A 164 -2.26 18.06 -12.09
N VAL A 165 -2.75 18.37 -10.88
CA VAL A 165 -4.17 18.49 -10.57
C VAL A 165 -4.79 19.65 -11.36
N ARG A 166 -4.08 20.78 -11.49
CA ARG A 166 -4.54 21.93 -12.29
C ARG A 166 -4.65 21.60 -13.78
N MET A 167 -3.80 20.72 -14.30
CA MET A 167 -3.93 20.18 -15.67
C MET A 167 -5.05 19.13 -15.83
N GLY A 168 -5.71 18.73 -14.74
CA GLY A 168 -6.67 17.62 -14.71
C GLY A 168 -6.03 16.23 -14.79
N ASP A 169 -4.70 16.11 -14.75
CA ASP A 169 -3.97 14.85 -14.80
C ASP A 169 -3.72 14.29 -13.39
N VAL A 170 -4.80 13.82 -12.76
CA VAL A 170 -4.76 13.24 -11.41
C VAL A 170 -3.87 11.99 -11.34
N LYS A 171 -3.78 11.23 -12.44
CA LYS A 171 -2.94 10.02 -12.50
C LYS A 171 -1.47 10.37 -12.28
N SER A 172 -0.95 11.34 -13.04
CA SER A 172 0.44 11.77 -12.89
C SER A 172 0.71 12.43 -11.53
N ALA A 173 -0.28 13.09 -10.92
CA ALA A 173 -0.18 13.62 -9.55
C ALA A 173 0.03 12.50 -8.52
N ILE A 174 -0.77 11.43 -8.60
CA ILE A 174 -0.67 10.27 -7.72
C ILE A 174 0.66 9.54 -7.96
N ASP A 175 1.03 9.31 -9.22
CA ASP A 175 2.29 8.65 -9.58
C ASP A 175 3.51 9.43 -9.05
N SER A 176 3.45 10.76 -9.05
CA SER A 176 4.49 11.63 -8.47
C SER A 176 4.58 11.48 -6.95
N CYS A 177 3.45 11.38 -6.25
CA CYS A 177 3.43 11.07 -4.81
C CYS A 177 4.07 9.70 -4.52
N VAL A 178 3.70 8.68 -5.30
CA VAL A 178 4.24 7.33 -5.14
C VAL A 178 5.75 7.30 -5.38
N LEU A 179 6.24 7.99 -6.42
CA LEU A 179 7.67 8.07 -6.73
C LEU A 179 8.48 8.78 -5.63
N LEU A 180 7.87 9.78 -4.98
CA LEU A 180 8.48 10.53 -3.87
C LEU A 180 8.20 9.91 -2.49
N ASN A 181 7.62 8.70 -2.44
CA ASN A 181 7.24 7.98 -1.22
C ASN A 181 6.25 8.73 -0.31
N GLU A 182 5.44 9.60 -0.89
CA GLU A 182 4.44 10.44 -0.21
C GLU A 182 3.08 9.75 -0.20
N TRP A 183 3.03 8.60 0.47
CA TRP A 183 1.94 7.63 0.38
C TRP A 183 0.59 8.15 0.89
N GLU A 184 0.57 8.86 2.01
CA GLU A 184 -0.67 9.39 2.59
C GLU A 184 -1.33 10.39 1.64
N ARG A 185 -0.53 11.26 1.01
CA ARG A 185 -1.03 12.19 -0.01
C ARG A 185 -1.48 11.45 -1.26
N ALA A 186 -0.76 10.41 -1.70
CA ALA A 186 -1.18 9.57 -2.83
C ALA A 186 -2.57 8.96 -2.61
N VAL A 187 -2.82 8.42 -1.41
CA VAL A 187 -4.12 7.83 -1.03
C VAL A 187 -5.18 8.92 -0.91
N GLY A 188 -4.90 10.03 -0.24
CA GLY A 188 -5.84 11.15 -0.10
C GLY A 188 -6.29 11.72 -1.44
N LEU A 189 -5.37 11.89 -2.40
CA LEU A 189 -5.69 12.29 -3.77
C LEU A 189 -6.54 11.24 -4.49
N ALA A 190 -6.19 9.97 -4.36
CA ALA A 190 -6.94 8.89 -5.00
C ALA A 190 -8.39 8.79 -4.47
N GLU A 191 -8.60 9.00 -3.16
CA GLU A 191 -9.92 9.06 -2.54
C GLU A 191 -10.70 10.31 -2.97
N GLN A 192 -10.07 11.49 -2.93
CA GLN A 192 -10.70 12.76 -3.30
C GLN A 192 -11.23 12.77 -4.74
N TYR A 193 -10.48 12.18 -5.67
CA TYR A 193 -10.83 12.16 -7.09
C TYR A 193 -11.44 10.83 -7.56
N ASN A 194 -11.78 9.90 -6.65
CA ASN A 194 -12.32 8.58 -6.96
C ASN A 194 -11.54 7.83 -8.06
N PHE A 195 -10.21 7.79 -7.92
CA PHE A 195 -9.34 7.26 -8.96
C PHE A 195 -9.49 5.74 -9.11
N PRO A 196 -9.88 5.22 -10.30
CA PRO A 196 -10.27 3.81 -10.46
C PRO A 196 -9.10 2.81 -10.29
N GLN A 197 -7.85 3.24 -10.45
CA GLN A 197 -6.66 2.38 -10.32
C GLN A 197 -5.98 2.50 -8.94
N ILE A 198 -6.71 2.95 -7.90
CA ILE A 198 -6.20 3.06 -6.52
C ILE A 198 -5.60 1.74 -6.01
N GLU A 199 -6.06 0.60 -6.51
CA GLU A 199 -5.58 -0.72 -6.09
C GLU A 199 -4.08 -0.94 -6.26
N ASN A 200 -3.49 -0.44 -7.36
CA ASN A 200 -2.06 -0.57 -7.64
C ASN A 200 -1.20 0.30 -6.73
N VAL A 201 -1.73 1.46 -6.33
CA VAL A 201 -1.08 2.38 -5.38
C VAL A 201 -1.10 1.75 -3.99
N LEU A 202 -2.25 1.20 -3.60
CA LEU A 202 -2.43 0.53 -2.31
C LEU A 202 -1.54 -0.71 -2.16
N THR A 203 -1.36 -1.52 -3.22
CA THR A 203 -0.47 -2.69 -3.17
C THR A 203 0.99 -2.29 -3.01
N LYS A 204 1.46 -1.25 -3.72
CA LYS A 204 2.82 -0.71 -3.55
C LYS A 204 3.04 -0.10 -2.16
N TYR A 205 2.05 0.62 -1.64
CA TYR A 205 2.17 1.19 -0.30
C TYR A 205 2.19 0.10 0.77
N ALA A 206 1.30 -0.90 0.65
CA ALA A 206 1.27 -2.03 1.56
C ALA A 206 2.58 -2.83 1.54
N SER A 207 3.16 -3.10 0.36
CA SER A 207 4.44 -3.82 0.28
C SER A 207 5.57 -3.04 0.96
N HIS A 208 5.63 -1.72 0.76
CA HIS A 208 6.58 -0.85 1.46
C HIS A 208 6.39 -0.89 2.99
N LEU A 209 5.15 -0.84 3.48
CA LEU A 209 4.86 -0.96 4.92
C LEU A 209 5.29 -2.32 5.48
N LEU A 210 5.04 -3.40 4.75
CA LEU A 210 5.43 -4.75 5.15
C LEU A 210 6.95 -4.93 5.15
N MET A 211 7.67 -4.41 4.15
CA MET A 211 9.14 -4.44 4.11
C MET A 211 9.77 -3.69 5.31
N ASN A 212 9.12 -2.62 5.78
CA ASN A 212 9.57 -1.86 6.94
C ASN A 212 9.08 -2.43 8.28
N GLY A 213 8.48 -3.63 8.30
CA GLY A 213 7.97 -4.27 9.52
C GLY A 213 6.72 -3.61 10.11
N LYS A 214 6.09 -2.66 9.41
CA LYS A 214 4.89 -1.93 9.86
C LYS A 214 3.60 -2.70 9.52
N THR A 215 3.52 -3.97 9.88
CA THR A 215 2.43 -4.88 9.50
C THR A 215 1.05 -4.40 9.94
N LEU A 216 0.93 -3.79 11.13
CA LEU A 216 -0.34 -3.24 11.62
C LEU A 216 -0.87 -2.08 10.76
N GLN A 217 0.02 -1.21 10.28
CA GLN A 217 -0.36 -0.11 9.37
C GLN A 217 -0.79 -0.65 8.02
N ALA A 218 -0.12 -1.69 7.51
CA ALA A 218 -0.54 -2.38 6.28
C ALA A 218 -1.93 -3.02 6.43
N ILE A 219 -2.22 -3.65 7.58
CA ILE A 219 -3.56 -4.18 7.89
C ILE A 219 -4.59 -3.06 7.89
N GLU A 220 -4.31 -1.93 8.56
CA GLU A 220 -5.23 -0.78 8.58
C GLU A 220 -5.50 -0.24 7.17
N LEU A 221 -4.46 -0.11 6.35
CA LEU A 221 -4.57 0.31 4.96
C LEU A 221 -5.49 -0.62 4.17
N TYR A 222 -5.29 -1.93 4.25
CA TYR A 222 -6.15 -2.92 3.58
C TYR A 222 -7.60 -2.86 4.08
N ARG A 223 -7.82 -2.63 5.38
CA ARG A 223 -9.16 -2.48 5.95
C ARG A 223 -9.89 -1.24 5.45
N ARG A 224 -9.19 -0.10 5.32
CA ARG A 224 -9.73 1.15 4.74
C ARG A 224 -10.05 0.96 3.26
N ALA A 225 -9.17 0.28 2.53
CA ALA A 225 -9.36 -0.09 1.13
C ALA A 225 -10.42 -1.19 0.88
N ASN A 226 -11.12 -1.68 1.91
CA ASN A 226 -12.05 -2.80 1.83
C ASN A 226 -11.46 -4.12 1.26
N LYS A 227 -10.13 -4.29 1.33
CA LYS A 227 -9.41 -5.53 0.99
C LYS A 227 -9.36 -6.46 2.21
N SER A 228 -10.53 -6.96 2.61
CA SER A 228 -10.70 -7.76 3.83
C SER A 228 -9.95 -9.10 3.81
N THR A 229 -9.71 -9.69 2.65
CA THR A 229 -8.91 -10.93 2.50
C THR A 229 -7.47 -10.73 2.94
N GLU A 230 -6.80 -9.71 2.40
CA GLU A 230 -5.39 -9.41 2.71
C GLU A 230 -5.20 -9.00 4.17
N ALA A 231 -6.14 -8.21 4.70
CA ALA A 231 -6.17 -7.85 6.12
C ALA A 231 -6.29 -9.10 7.01
N ALA A 232 -7.19 -10.04 6.68
CA ALA A 232 -7.39 -11.27 7.43
C ALA A 232 -6.15 -12.18 7.41
N LYS A 233 -5.52 -12.35 6.23
CA LYS A 233 -4.27 -13.13 6.08
C LYS A 233 -3.14 -12.57 6.93
N LEU A 234 -2.91 -11.26 6.88
CA LEU A 234 -1.88 -10.60 7.69
C LEU A 234 -2.17 -10.71 9.20
N LEU A 235 -3.42 -10.56 9.62
CA LEU A 235 -3.83 -10.75 11.02
C LEU A 235 -3.58 -12.19 11.50
N ALA A 236 -3.90 -13.19 10.67
CA ALA A 236 -3.67 -14.60 10.98
C ALA A 236 -2.17 -14.93 11.07
N LYS A 237 -1.35 -14.37 10.17
CA LYS A 237 0.11 -14.51 10.22
C LYS A 237 0.69 -13.90 11.51
N LEU A 238 0.28 -12.68 11.85
CA LEU A 238 0.72 -12.00 13.06
C LEU A 238 0.25 -12.73 14.33
N ALA A 239 -0.93 -13.37 14.29
CA ALA A 239 -1.40 -14.21 15.39
C ALA A 239 -0.49 -15.42 15.66
N LYS A 240 0.01 -16.08 14.60
CA LYS A 240 0.98 -17.18 14.71
C LYS A 240 2.31 -16.70 15.29
N GLU A 241 2.84 -15.57 14.81
CA GLU A 241 4.10 -14.99 15.31
C GLU A 241 4.05 -14.63 16.80
N VAL A 242 2.87 -14.22 17.29
CA VAL A 242 2.65 -13.81 18.68
C VAL A 242 2.08 -14.95 19.54
N GLY A 243 2.16 -16.21 19.09
CA GLY A 243 1.61 -17.38 19.76
C GLY A 243 2.05 -17.54 21.23
N LYS A 244 3.28 -17.10 21.56
CA LYS A 244 3.81 -17.06 22.94
C LYS A 244 2.97 -16.22 23.91
N ASN A 245 2.14 -15.31 23.42
CA ASN A 245 1.15 -14.58 24.21
C ASN A 245 -0.26 -15.02 23.77
N PRO A 246 -0.83 -16.06 24.42
CA PRO A 246 -2.12 -16.64 24.04
C PRO A 246 -3.27 -15.64 23.99
N LEU A 247 -3.28 -14.63 24.87
CA LEU A 247 -4.32 -13.59 24.88
C LEU A 247 -4.23 -12.70 23.64
N ARG A 248 -3.01 -12.29 23.25
CA ARG A 248 -2.80 -11.46 22.07
C ARG A 248 -3.04 -12.26 20.79
N ALA A 249 -2.60 -13.51 20.72
CA ALA A 249 -2.90 -14.42 19.61
C ALA A 249 -4.42 -14.62 19.43
N LYS A 250 -5.17 -14.87 20.52
CA LYS A 250 -6.64 -14.93 20.50
C LYS A 250 -7.24 -13.66 19.89
N LYS A 251 -6.85 -12.48 20.39
CA LYS A 251 -7.38 -11.19 19.91
C LYS A 251 -7.17 -11.00 18.41
N LEU A 252 -5.99 -11.36 17.90
CA LEU A 252 -5.66 -11.23 16.48
C LEU A 252 -6.45 -12.22 15.61
N HIS A 253 -6.62 -13.46 16.06
CA HIS A 253 -7.49 -14.41 15.38
C HIS A 253 -8.96 -13.98 15.35
N VAL A 254 -9.47 -13.38 16.44
CA VAL A 254 -10.81 -12.79 16.46
C VAL A 254 -10.94 -11.67 15.42
N LEU A 255 -9.95 -10.77 15.34
CA LEU A 255 -9.93 -9.70 14.33
C LEU A 255 -9.87 -10.26 12.90
N ALA A 256 -9.03 -11.29 12.67
CA ALA A 256 -8.95 -11.96 11.38
C ALA A 256 -10.32 -12.55 10.98
N ALA A 257 -11.00 -13.22 11.92
CA ALA A 257 -12.31 -13.80 11.67
C ALA A 257 -13.36 -12.74 11.35
N PHE A 258 -13.35 -11.60 12.04
CA PHE A 258 -14.24 -10.49 11.73
C PHE A 258 -14.01 -9.90 10.34
N GLU A 259 -12.76 -9.82 9.86
CA GLU A 259 -12.51 -9.38 8.49
C GLU A 259 -13.04 -10.37 7.44
N VAL A 260 -12.93 -11.69 7.70
CA VAL A 260 -13.56 -12.70 6.83
C VAL A 260 -15.08 -12.58 6.86
N GLU A 261 -15.69 -12.33 8.01
CA GLU A 261 -17.14 -12.08 8.10
C GLU A 261 -17.57 -10.81 7.37
N ARG A 262 -16.76 -9.74 7.45
CA ARG A 262 -16.97 -8.50 6.70
C ARG A 262 -16.94 -8.73 5.19
N MET A 263 -15.99 -9.53 4.71
CA MET A 263 -15.93 -9.97 3.31
C MET A 263 -17.19 -10.74 2.91
N ARG A 264 -17.57 -11.77 3.69
CA ARG A 264 -18.75 -12.60 3.43
C ARG A 264 -20.03 -11.77 3.37
N LYS A 265 -20.20 -10.81 4.29
CA LYS A 265 -21.35 -9.90 4.31
C LYS A 265 -21.39 -9.03 3.05
N LYS A 266 -20.27 -8.44 2.63
CA LYS A 266 -20.19 -7.63 1.42
C LYS A 266 -20.53 -8.45 0.16
N MET A 267 -20.04 -9.69 0.06
CA MET A 267 -20.38 -10.59 -1.05
C MET A 267 -21.87 -10.93 -1.07
N LEU A 268 -22.47 -11.19 0.09
CA LEU A 268 -23.91 -11.43 0.23
C LEU A 268 -24.73 -10.20 -0.21
N ASP A 269 -24.34 -9.00 0.23
CA ASP A 269 -25.02 -7.75 -0.14
C ASP A 269 -24.98 -7.51 -1.65
N VAL A 270 -23.82 -7.74 -2.29
CA VAL A 270 -23.67 -7.67 -3.76
C VAL A 270 -24.51 -8.73 -4.46
N SER A 271 -24.54 -9.97 -3.97
CA SER A 271 -25.34 -11.04 -4.57
C SER A 271 -26.85 -10.75 -4.49
N ASN A 272 -27.31 -10.14 -3.39
CA ASN A 272 -28.69 -9.73 -3.18
C ASN A 272 -29.11 -8.61 -4.14
N LEU A 273 -28.18 -7.70 -4.50
CA LEU A 273 -28.43 -6.64 -5.48
C LEU A 273 -28.60 -7.19 -6.91
N THR A 274 -27.95 -8.30 -7.23
CA THR A 274 -28.02 -8.95 -8.55
C THR A 274 -29.10 -10.03 -8.67
N SER A 275 -29.74 -10.39 -7.56
CA SER A 275 -30.70 -11.51 -7.52
C SER A 275 -32.10 -11.06 -7.95
N THR A 276 -32.65 -11.74 -8.97
CA THR A 276 -34.04 -11.56 -9.41
C THR A 276 -35.02 -12.01 -8.32
N LYS A 277 -36.14 -11.26 -8.15
CA LYS A 277 -37.20 -11.58 -7.18
C LYS A 277 -37.68 -13.03 -7.35
N GLY A 278 -37.32 -13.92 -6.44
CA GLY A 278 -37.81 -15.31 -6.41
C GLY A 278 -36.84 -16.37 -5.87
N THR A 279 -35.56 -16.05 -5.67
CA THR A 279 -34.57 -16.98 -5.10
C THR A 279 -34.72 -17.10 -3.58
N THR A 280 -34.69 -18.34 -3.10
CA THR A 280 -34.77 -18.62 -1.66
C THR A 280 -33.45 -18.30 -0.97
N ALA A 281 -33.50 -17.92 0.33
CA ALA A 281 -32.30 -17.62 1.12
C ALA A 281 -31.24 -18.75 1.08
N ALA A 282 -31.70 -20.00 0.99
CA ALA A 282 -30.84 -21.18 0.86
C ALA A 282 -30.05 -21.21 -0.46
N GLN A 283 -30.67 -20.83 -1.58
CA GLN A 283 -30.02 -20.76 -2.89
C GLN A 283 -29.01 -19.61 -2.97
N VAL A 284 -29.31 -18.46 -2.37
CA VAL A 284 -28.36 -17.34 -2.27
C VAL A 284 -27.15 -17.76 -1.42
N THR A 285 -27.36 -18.41 -0.28
CA THR A 285 -26.24 -18.94 0.53
C THR A 285 -25.39 -19.96 -0.22
N ALA A 286 -25.99 -20.86 -1.00
CA ALA A 286 -25.26 -21.85 -1.79
C ALA A 286 -24.42 -21.19 -2.90
N GLN A 287 -24.98 -20.22 -3.64
CA GLN A 287 -24.26 -19.46 -4.65
C GLN A 287 -23.11 -18.62 -4.08
N THR A 288 -23.29 -18.00 -2.90
CA THR A 288 -22.18 -17.32 -2.22
C THR A 288 -21.12 -18.29 -1.72
N LEU A 289 -21.49 -19.47 -1.23
CA LEU A 289 -20.54 -20.50 -0.82
C LEU A 289 -19.71 -20.99 -2.02
N GLU A 290 -20.36 -21.19 -3.17
CA GLU A 290 -19.71 -21.58 -4.41
C GLU A 290 -18.81 -20.48 -4.98
N SER A 291 -19.23 -19.22 -4.91
CA SER A 291 -18.40 -18.06 -5.29
C SER A 291 -17.19 -17.88 -4.36
N LEU A 292 -17.35 -18.17 -3.06
CA LEU A 292 -16.26 -18.15 -2.08
C LEU A 292 -15.27 -19.29 -2.33
N VAL A 293 -15.75 -20.50 -2.61
CA VAL A 293 -14.89 -21.65 -2.99
C VAL A 293 -14.16 -21.38 -4.29
N GLN A 294 -14.78 -20.73 -5.27
CA GLN A 294 -14.13 -20.33 -6.52
C GLN A 294 -13.09 -19.22 -6.31
N HIS A 295 -13.36 -18.25 -5.43
CA HIS A 295 -12.40 -17.20 -5.07
C HIS A 295 -11.22 -17.76 -4.25
N ASP A 296 -11.45 -18.73 -3.37
CA ASP A 296 -10.41 -19.43 -2.61
C ASP A 296 -9.59 -20.38 -3.49
N ALA A 297 -10.21 -21.03 -4.48
CA ALA A 297 -9.51 -21.81 -5.51
C ALA A 297 -8.64 -20.93 -6.42
N ALA A 298 -9.09 -19.71 -6.73
CA ALA A 298 -8.32 -18.74 -7.53
C ALA A 298 -7.18 -18.07 -6.74
N THR A 299 -7.29 -17.95 -5.43
CA THR A 299 -6.27 -17.36 -4.53
C THR A 299 -5.39 -18.42 -3.86
N GLY A 300 -5.44 -19.65 -4.37
CA GLY A 300 -4.94 -20.88 -3.76
C GLY A 300 -3.71 -20.69 -2.89
N GLU A 301 -3.88 -20.93 -1.58
CA GLU A 301 -2.83 -21.47 -0.69
C GLU A 301 -3.23 -21.62 0.79
N ASP A 302 -4.36 -21.11 1.27
CA ASP A 302 -4.61 -21.09 2.72
C ASP A 302 -6.01 -21.56 3.13
N ARG A 303 -6.10 -22.77 3.72
CA ARG A 303 -7.28 -23.29 4.45
C ARG A 303 -7.70 -22.43 5.65
N SER A 304 -7.03 -21.29 5.88
CA SER A 304 -7.30 -20.35 6.98
C SER A 304 -8.65 -19.63 6.83
N LEU A 305 -9.21 -19.57 5.63
CA LEU A 305 -10.49 -18.90 5.33
C LEU A 305 -11.73 -19.81 5.45
N ASP A 306 -11.55 -21.14 5.44
CA ASP A 306 -12.64 -22.12 5.54
C ASP A 306 -13.31 -22.07 6.93
N ASN A 307 -12.49 -22.09 7.98
CA ASN A 307 -12.94 -21.93 9.36
C ASN A 307 -12.20 -20.76 10.06
N PRO A 308 -12.65 -19.51 9.84
CA PRO A 308 -11.94 -18.33 10.30
C PRO A 308 -11.86 -18.22 11.82
N TRP A 309 -12.80 -18.85 12.54
CA TRP A 309 -12.86 -18.83 14.00
C TRP A 309 -11.98 -19.89 14.67
N ARG A 310 -11.46 -20.87 13.93
CA ARG A 310 -10.73 -22.02 14.50
C ARG A 310 -9.52 -21.62 15.34
N GLY A 311 -8.74 -20.64 14.88
CA GLY A 311 -7.63 -20.11 15.66
C GLY A 311 -8.07 -19.38 16.93
N ALA A 312 -9.16 -18.63 16.86
CA ALA A 312 -9.71 -17.97 18.04
C ALA A 312 -10.24 -18.99 19.06
N GLU A 313 -10.90 -20.05 18.59
CA GLU A 313 -11.37 -21.16 19.42
C GLU A 313 -10.23 -21.88 20.14
N ALA A 314 -9.15 -22.22 19.43
CA ALA A 314 -8.00 -22.93 19.98
C ALA A 314 -7.41 -22.18 21.19
N TYR A 315 -7.01 -20.92 20.99
CA TYR A 315 -6.45 -20.08 22.05
C TYR A 315 -7.49 -19.75 23.13
N HIS A 316 -8.78 -19.68 22.77
CA HIS A 316 -9.83 -19.48 23.75
C HIS A 316 -9.98 -20.66 24.71
N LEU A 317 -10.06 -21.89 24.18
CA LEU A 317 -10.13 -23.11 24.98
C LEU A 317 -8.87 -23.31 25.80
N TYR A 318 -7.70 -22.96 25.26
CA TYR A 318 -6.43 -23.00 25.98
C TYR A 318 -6.44 -22.08 27.20
N LEU A 319 -6.82 -20.81 27.02
CA LEU A 319 -6.96 -19.85 28.12
C LEU A 319 -8.05 -20.26 29.12
N LEU A 320 -9.14 -20.86 28.64
CA LEU A 320 -10.22 -21.36 29.48
C LEU A 320 -9.76 -22.53 30.35
N ALA A 321 -9.02 -23.48 29.79
CA ALA A 321 -8.45 -24.62 30.50
C ALA A 321 -7.54 -24.16 31.63
N HIS A 322 -6.61 -23.24 31.35
CA HIS A 322 -5.76 -22.62 32.38
C HIS A 322 -6.58 -21.95 33.47
N ARG A 323 -7.57 -21.12 33.11
CA ARG A 323 -8.43 -20.45 34.10
C ARG A 323 -9.22 -21.45 34.96
N GLN A 324 -9.71 -22.54 34.38
CA GLN A 324 -10.42 -23.60 35.11
C GLN A 324 -9.48 -24.35 36.05
N LEU A 325 -8.25 -24.64 35.61
CA LEU A 325 -7.23 -25.29 36.43
C LEU A 325 -6.85 -24.41 37.64
N TYR A 326 -6.51 -23.13 37.43
CA TYR A 326 -6.13 -22.22 38.51
C TYR A 326 -7.29 -21.88 39.46
N SER A 327 -8.54 -22.00 39.02
CA SER A 327 -9.72 -21.83 39.88
C SER A 327 -10.11 -23.08 40.65
N GLY A 328 -9.32 -24.16 40.57
CA GLY A 328 -9.56 -25.43 41.26
C GLY A 328 -10.65 -26.30 40.64
N ARG A 329 -11.19 -25.94 39.48
CA ARG A 329 -12.24 -26.70 38.77
C ARG A 329 -11.61 -27.73 37.83
N ILE A 330 -10.86 -28.67 38.40
CA ILE A 330 -9.95 -29.56 37.66
C ILE A 330 -10.70 -30.49 36.69
N GLU A 331 -11.88 -31.00 37.05
CA GLU A 331 -12.71 -31.82 36.14
C GLU A 331 -13.17 -31.04 34.90
N ARG A 332 -13.55 -29.76 35.08
CA ARG A 332 -13.90 -28.89 33.94
C ARG A 332 -12.67 -28.63 33.08
N ALA A 333 -11.52 -28.39 33.71
CA ALA A 333 -10.25 -28.20 33.02
C ALA A 333 -9.88 -29.41 32.16
N LEU A 334 -9.97 -30.65 32.70
CA LEU A 334 -9.70 -31.87 31.94
C LEU A 334 -10.57 -31.97 30.68
N ARG A 335 -11.89 -31.75 30.81
CA ARG A 335 -12.81 -31.80 29.66
C ARG A 335 -12.42 -30.79 28.58
N THR A 336 -12.02 -29.57 28.98
CA THR A 336 -11.57 -28.53 28.05
C THR A 336 -10.23 -28.92 27.41
N CYS A 337 -9.27 -29.44 28.19
CA CYS A 337 -7.97 -29.90 27.69
C CYS A 337 -8.10 -31.03 26.66
N LEU A 338 -8.99 -32.00 26.88
CA LEU A 338 -9.20 -33.11 25.94
C LEU A 338 -9.72 -32.63 24.58
N LYS A 339 -10.36 -31.45 24.50
CA LYS A 339 -10.76 -30.85 23.23
C LYS A 339 -9.62 -30.14 22.51
N LEU A 340 -8.57 -29.75 23.24
CA LEU A 340 -7.41 -29.09 22.64
C LEU A 340 -6.64 -30.03 21.70
N SER A 341 -6.78 -31.35 21.84
CA SER A 341 -6.18 -32.33 20.91
C SER A 341 -6.71 -32.19 19.48
N ALA A 342 -7.84 -31.50 19.27
CA ALA A 342 -8.33 -31.19 17.93
C ALA A 342 -7.64 -29.99 17.27
N TYR A 343 -6.70 -29.33 17.96
CA TYR A 343 -6.02 -28.08 17.54
C TYR A 343 -4.49 -28.19 17.57
N GLU A 344 -3.95 -29.39 17.37
CA GLU A 344 -2.50 -29.70 17.30
C GLU A 344 -1.76 -28.92 16.19
N ASP A 345 -2.47 -28.49 15.16
CA ASP A 345 -1.94 -27.69 14.05
C ASP A 345 -1.83 -26.19 14.35
N ILE A 346 -2.37 -25.73 15.49
CA ILE A 346 -2.37 -24.31 15.90
C ILE A 346 -1.60 -24.08 17.19
N LEU A 347 -1.78 -24.97 18.17
CA LEU A 347 -1.13 -24.93 19.47
C LEU A 347 -0.02 -25.98 19.53
N GLU A 348 1.01 -25.72 20.34
CA GLU A 348 2.13 -26.65 20.48
C GLU A 348 1.67 -27.97 21.13
N GLU A 349 1.94 -29.10 20.45
CA GLU A 349 1.53 -30.44 20.91
C GLU A 349 2.03 -30.72 22.33
N ARG A 350 3.27 -30.31 22.65
CA ARG A 350 3.86 -30.44 23.99
C ARG A 350 3.00 -29.77 25.06
N GLU A 351 2.51 -28.55 24.81
CA GLU A 351 1.68 -27.82 25.78
C GLU A 351 0.31 -28.47 25.95
N ILE A 352 -0.33 -28.88 24.85
CA ILE A 352 -1.63 -29.56 24.85
C ILE A 352 -1.56 -30.83 25.72
N TYR A 353 -0.63 -31.73 25.40
CA TYR A 353 -0.55 -33.02 26.07
C TYR A 353 -0.01 -32.92 27.49
N SER A 354 0.83 -31.91 27.80
CA SER A 354 1.23 -31.62 29.19
C SER A 354 0.03 -31.20 30.04
N LEU A 355 -0.85 -30.35 29.51
CA LEU A 355 -2.08 -29.95 30.20
C LEU A 355 -3.05 -31.11 30.38
N ILE A 356 -3.19 -31.98 29.37
CA ILE A 356 -4.03 -33.18 29.46
C ILE A 356 -3.46 -34.12 30.54
N ALA A 357 -2.16 -34.43 30.51
CA ALA A 357 -1.53 -35.30 31.49
C ALA A 357 -1.69 -34.76 32.93
N LEU A 358 -1.44 -33.47 33.12
CA LEU A 358 -1.56 -32.81 34.43
C LEU A 358 -3.00 -32.86 34.95
N THR A 359 -3.98 -32.45 34.14
CA THR A 359 -5.39 -32.43 34.54
C THR A 359 -5.94 -33.83 34.75
N ALA A 360 -5.54 -34.80 33.92
CA ALA A 360 -5.95 -36.19 34.04
C ALA A 360 -5.37 -36.88 35.29
N PHE A 361 -4.12 -36.56 35.64
CA PHE A 361 -3.50 -37.03 36.88
C PHE A 361 -4.28 -36.57 38.12
N TYR A 362 -4.59 -35.27 38.21
CA TYR A 362 -5.31 -34.73 39.37
C TYR A 362 -6.76 -35.20 39.49
N THR A 363 -7.41 -35.55 38.37
CA THR A 363 -8.78 -36.11 38.37
C THR A 363 -8.79 -37.64 38.41
N LYS A 364 -7.63 -38.30 38.56
CA LYS A 364 -7.46 -39.76 38.56
C LYS A 364 -7.91 -40.48 37.27
N HIS A 365 -7.97 -39.78 36.13
CA HIS A 365 -8.25 -40.37 34.82
C HIS A 365 -6.95 -40.91 34.22
N PHE A 366 -6.46 -42.02 34.74
CA PHE A 366 -5.15 -42.58 34.38
C PHE A 366 -5.09 -43.10 32.94
N GLU A 367 -6.22 -43.51 32.34
CA GLU A 367 -6.25 -43.89 30.91
C GLU A 367 -5.87 -42.70 30.02
N GLN A 368 -6.48 -41.53 30.26
CA GLN A 368 -6.20 -40.31 29.50
C GLN A 368 -4.79 -39.78 29.82
N CYS A 369 -4.37 -39.89 31.08
CA CYS A 369 -3.01 -39.53 31.50
C CYS A 369 -1.95 -40.36 30.77
N SER A 370 -2.11 -41.68 30.73
CA SER A 370 -1.20 -42.60 30.03
C SER A 370 -1.12 -42.30 28.53
N LYS A 371 -2.27 -42.09 27.87
CA LYS A 371 -2.32 -41.69 26.45
C LYS A 371 -1.59 -40.38 26.19
N ALA A 372 -1.71 -39.41 27.08
CA ALA A 372 -0.99 -38.13 26.98
C ALA A 372 0.52 -38.31 27.14
N PHE A 373 0.99 -39.14 28.08
CA PHE A 373 2.41 -39.47 28.21
C PHE A 373 2.97 -40.18 26.98
N VAL A 374 2.25 -41.16 26.42
CA VAL A 374 2.67 -41.81 25.17
C VAL A 374 2.85 -40.78 24.05
N LYS A 375 1.91 -39.85 23.93
CA LYS A 375 2.01 -38.76 22.94
C LYS A 375 3.21 -37.86 23.19
N LEU A 376 3.43 -37.45 24.45
CA LEU A 376 4.58 -36.64 24.84
C LEU A 376 5.91 -37.33 24.54
N GLU A 377 6.04 -38.62 24.81
CA GLU A 377 7.27 -39.39 24.54
C GLU A 377 7.54 -39.59 23.04
N THR A 378 6.50 -39.53 22.21
CA THR A 378 6.62 -39.67 20.74
C THR A 378 6.87 -38.37 19.99
N LEU A 379 6.99 -37.23 20.69
CA LEU A 379 7.16 -35.92 20.04
C LEU A 379 8.53 -35.81 19.32
N PRO A 380 8.58 -35.25 18.10
CA PRO A 380 9.83 -35.02 17.40
C PRO A 380 10.63 -33.87 18.06
N GLY A 381 11.95 -34.04 18.17
CA GLY A 381 12.86 -32.98 18.65
C GLY A 381 13.09 -32.95 20.17
N LEU A 382 12.74 -34.03 20.89
CA LEU A 382 13.05 -34.18 22.31
C LEU A 382 14.51 -34.55 22.54
N ASP A 383 15.14 -33.92 23.53
CA ASP A 383 16.46 -34.32 24.01
C ASP A 383 16.39 -35.63 24.81
N ASP A 384 17.43 -36.47 24.73
CA ASP A 384 17.54 -37.74 25.49
C ASP A 384 17.34 -37.54 27.01
N LYS A 385 17.72 -36.38 27.54
CA LYS A 385 17.54 -36.04 28.96
C LYS A 385 16.07 -35.79 29.30
N GLU A 386 15.36 -35.04 28.46
CA GLU A 386 13.93 -34.75 28.65
C GLU A 386 13.10 -36.02 28.52
N LEU A 387 13.42 -36.87 27.54
CA LEU A 387 12.75 -38.16 27.35
C LEU A 387 12.92 -39.07 28.57
N ARG A 388 14.16 -39.20 29.10
CA ARG A 388 14.39 -39.97 30.33
C ARG A 388 13.63 -39.41 31.53
N ALA A 389 13.59 -38.09 31.69
CA ALA A 389 12.87 -37.46 32.79
C ALA A 389 11.35 -37.69 32.68
N MET A 390 10.77 -37.61 31.48
CA MET A 390 9.36 -37.91 31.23
C MET A 390 9.04 -39.38 31.50
N SER A 391 9.85 -40.32 31.01
CA SER A 391 9.65 -41.74 31.26
C SER A 391 9.83 -42.11 32.74
N GLU A 392 10.78 -41.50 33.45
CA GLU A 392 10.94 -41.71 34.90
C GLU A 392 9.73 -41.17 35.68
N LEU A 393 9.19 -40.02 35.28
CA LEU A 393 7.98 -39.45 35.88
C LEU A 393 6.74 -40.31 35.60
N ALA A 394 6.56 -40.77 34.35
CA ALA A 394 5.50 -41.70 33.99
C ALA A 394 5.60 -42.99 34.82
N LEU A 395 6.79 -43.59 34.92
CA LEU A 395 7.02 -44.76 35.76
C LEU A 395 6.63 -44.49 37.21
N LYS A 396 7.12 -43.40 37.83
CA LYS A 396 6.78 -43.04 39.21
C LYS A 396 5.26 -42.91 39.43
N ILE A 397 4.56 -42.26 38.49
CA ILE A 397 3.11 -42.10 38.55
C ILE A 397 2.45 -43.48 38.51
N PHE A 398 2.70 -44.28 37.47
CA PHE A 398 1.97 -45.53 37.21
C PHE A 398 2.43 -46.73 38.04
N THR A 399 3.61 -46.68 38.69
CA THR A 399 4.01 -47.71 39.68
C THR A 399 3.41 -47.45 41.05
N THR A 400 3.23 -46.18 41.43
CA THR A 400 2.71 -45.79 42.74
C THR A 400 1.19 -45.91 42.80
N THR A 401 0.49 -45.65 41.69
CA THR A 401 -0.97 -45.68 41.61
C THR A 401 -1.56 -47.06 41.26
N ARG A 402 -0.77 -48.14 41.40
CA ARG A 402 -1.15 -49.50 40.96
C ARG A 402 -2.43 -50.07 41.60
N THR A 403 -2.89 -49.51 42.71
CA THR A 403 -4.11 -49.93 43.42
C THR A 403 -5.38 -49.19 42.97
N GLU A 404 -5.27 -48.15 42.14
CA GLU A 404 -6.38 -47.25 41.74
C GLU A 404 -6.60 -47.23 40.20
N HIS A 405 -6.31 -48.33 39.49
CA HIS A 405 -6.35 -48.40 38.02
C HIS A 405 -7.73 -48.31 37.35
N GLN A 406 -8.79 -48.05 38.10
CA GLN A 406 -10.10 -47.76 37.50
C GLN A 406 -10.29 -46.25 37.43
N ASP A 407 -10.34 -45.73 36.20
CA ASP A 407 -10.85 -44.39 35.92
C ASP A 407 -12.19 -44.20 36.66
N PRO A 408 -12.46 -43.00 37.21
CA PRO A 408 -13.71 -42.74 37.89
C PRO A 408 -14.91 -43.18 37.06
N THR A 409 -15.85 -43.91 37.66
CA THR A 409 -17.06 -44.34 36.97
C THR A 409 -17.88 -43.11 36.59
N MET A 410 -17.75 -42.69 35.34
CA MET A 410 -18.49 -41.58 34.77
C MET A 410 -19.93 -42.02 34.53
N ARG A 411 -20.89 -41.11 34.79
CA ARG A 411 -22.28 -41.38 34.40
C ARG A 411 -22.35 -41.52 32.88
N PRO A 412 -22.92 -42.61 32.35
CA PRO A 412 -23.05 -42.76 30.90
C PRO A 412 -23.98 -41.67 30.37
N LEU A 413 -23.47 -40.85 29.47
CA LEU A 413 -24.29 -39.92 28.69
C LEU A 413 -24.73 -40.62 27.41
N GLU A 414 -25.96 -40.37 27.02
CA GLU A 414 -26.53 -40.94 25.81
C GLU A 414 -26.59 -39.90 24.70
N CYS A 415 -26.23 -40.30 23.49
CA CYS A 415 -26.40 -39.47 22.32
C CYS A 415 -27.89 -39.11 22.15
N PRO A 416 -28.27 -37.83 22.07
CA PRO A 416 -29.68 -37.44 21.92
C PRO A 416 -30.35 -37.95 20.63
N ASN A 417 -29.55 -38.40 19.64
CA ASN A 417 -30.06 -38.91 18.38
C ASN A 417 -30.21 -40.44 18.35
N CYS A 418 -29.16 -41.17 18.71
CA CYS A 418 -29.11 -42.64 18.56
C CYS A 418 -28.98 -43.39 19.89
N ARG A 419 -29.02 -42.69 21.03
CA ARG A 419 -28.87 -43.22 22.39
C ARG A 419 -27.59 -44.04 22.65
N TYR A 420 -26.61 -43.96 21.75
CA TYR A 420 -25.29 -44.56 21.94
C TYR A 420 -24.57 -43.87 23.10
N GLN A 421 -23.82 -44.64 23.90
CA GLN A 421 -23.04 -44.10 25.02
C GLN A 421 -21.92 -43.19 24.50
N VAL A 422 -21.84 -41.98 25.03
CA VAL A 422 -20.87 -40.96 24.66
C VAL A 422 -20.17 -40.41 25.90
N LYS A 423 -18.91 -40.02 25.74
CA LYS A 423 -18.13 -39.38 26.80
C LYS A 423 -18.40 -37.88 26.83
N GLU A 424 -18.18 -37.25 27.98
CA GLU A 424 -18.45 -35.81 28.18
C GLU A 424 -17.59 -34.88 27.31
N TRP A 425 -16.42 -35.36 26.89
CA TRP A 425 -15.47 -34.61 26.07
C TRP A 425 -15.54 -34.97 24.58
N ASP A 426 -16.38 -35.92 24.18
CA ASP A 426 -16.51 -36.30 22.77
C ASP A 426 -17.01 -35.09 21.96
N ALA A 427 -16.36 -34.84 20.82
CA ALA A 427 -16.77 -33.80 19.87
C ALA A 427 -17.83 -34.31 18.87
N ARG A 428 -17.97 -35.63 18.72
CA ARG A 428 -18.95 -36.29 17.85
C ARG A 428 -19.37 -37.63 18.43
N CYS A 429 -20.57 -38.09 18.12
CA CYS A 429 -21.02 -39.43 18.48
C CYS A 429 -20.28 -40.51 17.67
N GLY A 430 -19.73 -41.53 18.34
CA GLY A 430 -19.03 -42.64 17.67
C GLY A 430 -19.90 -43.54 16.78
N ASN A 431 -21.23 -43.51 16.93
CA ASN A 431 -22.14 -44.34 16.14
C ASN A 431 -22.81 -43.57 14.98
N CYS A 432 -23.44 -42.42 15.27
CA CYS A 432 -24.17 -41.65 14.25
C CYS A 432 -23.43 -40.42 13.71
N SER A 433 -22.17 -40.21 14.14
CA SER A 433 -21.32 -39.08 13.73
C SER A 433 -21.89 -37.68 13.97
N ARG A 434 -22.97 -37.56 14.76
CA ARG A 434 -23.57 -36.27 15.13
C ARG A 434 -22.53 -35.41 15.88
N PRO A 435 -22.27 -34.17 15.45
CA PRO A 435 -21.36 -33.27 16.16
C PRO A 435 -21.99 -32.74 17.45
N PHE A 436 -21.16 -32.61 18.48
CA PHE A 436 -21.51 -31.98 19.74
C PHE A 436 -20.82 -30.61 19.82
N PRO A 437 -21.57 -29.50 19.70
CA PRO A 437 -21.00 -28.17 19.79
C PRO A 437 -20.29 -27.96 21.14
N THR A 438 -19.16 -27.27 21.13
CA THR A 438 -18.46 -26.90 22.36
C THR A 438 -19.06 -25.62 22.94
N CYS A 439 -19.45 -25.68 24.20
CA CYS A 439 -19.85 -24.50 24.95
C CYS A 439 -18.65 -23.57 25.14
N VAL A 440 -18.72 -22.37 24.60
CA VAL A 440 -17.62 -21.40 24.70
C VAL A 440 -17.42 -20.92 26.15
N MET A 441 -18.46 -20.91 26.98
CA MET A 441 -18.33 -20.52 28.40
C MET A 441 -17.60 -21.57 29.26
N THR A 442 -17.86 -22.85 29.02
CA THR A 442 -17.44 -23.93 29.93
C THR A 442 -16.49 -24.95 29.32
N GLY A 443 -16.33 -24.97 27.99
CA GLY A 443 -15.60 -26.01 27.27
C GLY A 443 -16.38 -27.32 27.14
N MET A 444 -17.57 -27.46 27.72
CA MET A 444 -18.34 -28.71 27.72
C MET A 444 -18.97 -29.02 26.36
N SER A 445 -19.11 -30.30 26.01
CA SER A 445 -19.88 -30.71 24.83
C SER A 445 -21.37 -30.56 25.12
N ILE A 446 -22.07 -29.79 24.29
CA ILE A 446 -23.50 -29.56 24.41
C ILE A 446 -24.23 -30.71 23.73
N GLN A 447 -25.11 -31.37 24.48
CA GLN A 447 -25.89 -32.50 24.00
C GLN A 447 -27.39 -32.16 24.01
N ALA A 448 -27.94 -31.85 25.19
CA ALA A 448 -29.37 -31.60 25.39
C ALA A 448 -29.70 -30.31 26.16
N GLN A 449 -28.68 -29.56 26.60
CA GLN A 449 -28.87 -28.34 27.37
C GLN A 449 -29.44 -27.21 26.50
N SER A 450 -30.17 -26.26 27.11
CA SER A 450 -30.59 -25.05 26.40
C SER A 450 -29.38 -24.18 26.04
N THR A 451 -29.36 -23.67 24.81
CA THR A 451 -28.22 -22.94 24.26
C THR A 451 -28.58 -21.57 23.76
N LYS A 452 -27.68 -20.62 23.92
CA LYS A 452 -27.71 -19.31 23.28
C LYS A 452 -26.58 -19.20 22.27
N MET A 453 -26.89 -18.79 21.04
CA MET A 453 -25.92 -18.58 19.97
C MET A 453 -25.52 -17.11 19.88
N CYS A 454 -24.22 -16.83 19.72
CA CYS A 454 -23.74 -15.49 19.43
C CYS A 454 -24.11 -15.08 17.99
N LYS A 455 -24.65 -13.89 17.79
CA LYS A 455 -25.02 -13.39 16.46
C LYS A 455 -23.82 -13.05 15.56
N ALA A 456 -22.66 -12.75 16.16
CA ALA A 456 -21.43 -12.48 15.44
C ALA A 456 -20.76 -13.80 15.03
N CYS A 457 -20.09 -14.47 15.96
CA CYS A 457 -19.28 -15.65 15.65
C CYS A 457 -20.08 -16.95 15.44
N ARG A 458 -21.39 -16.96 15.73
CA ARG A 458 -22.27 -18.14 15.64
C ARG A 458 -21.95 -19.31 16.58
N HIS A 459 -21.03 -19.11 17.54
CA HIS A 459 -20.77 -20.10 18.58
C HIS A 459 -21.83 -20.09 19.67
N VAL A 460 -21.98 -21.25 20.30
CA VAL A 460 -23.03 -21.52 21.29
C VAL A 460 -22.47 -21.56 22.71
N CYS A 461 -23.29 -21.06 23.63
CA CYS A 461 -23.05 -21.11 25.07
C CYS A 461 -24.26 -21.79 25.74
N ILE A 462 -24.02 -22.50 26.84
CA ILE A 462 -25.10 -23.10 27.64
C ILE A 462 -25.75 -21.96 28.40
N GLU A 463 -27.06 -21.79 28.25
CA GLU A 463 -27.79 -20.63 28.75
C GLU A 463 -27.68 -20.46 30.27
N ALA A 464 -27.73 -21.57 31.00
CA ALA A 464 -27.59 -21.58 32.46
C ALA A 464 -26.24 -21.02 32.97
N GLU A 465 -25.20 -21.02 32.14
CA GLU A 465 -23.83 -20.58 32.49
C GLU A 465 -23.54 -19.14 32.02
N ILE A 466 -24.47 -18.47 31.33
CA ILE A 466 -24.28 -17.09 30.79
C ILE A 466 -24.62 -16.00 31.83
N ARG A 467 -25.25 -16.35 32.96
CA ARG A 467 -25.96 -15.45 33.90
C ARG A 467 -25.30 -14.08 34.15
N ASP A 468 -23.99 -14.03 34.33
CA ASP A 468 -23.26 -12.80 34.69
C ASP A 468 -22.45 -12.17 33.54
N GLN A 469 -22.54 -12.71 32.32
CA GLN A 469 -21.77 -12.25 31.17
C GLN A 469 -22.61 -11.41 30.20
N THR A 470 -22.19 -10.17 29.97
CA THR A 470 -22.82 -9.28 29.00
C THR A 470 -22.36 -9.55 27.57
N ASN A 471 -21.16 -10.10 27.40
CA ASN A 471 -20.49 -10.24 26.10
C ASN A 471 -20.12 -11.70 25.83
N CYS A 472 -20.04 -12.05 24.55
CA CYS A 472 -19.59 -13.36 24.11
C CYS A 472 -18.13 -13.60 24.59
N PRO A 473 -17.84 -14.71 25.28
CA PRO A 473 -16.49 -15.04 25.75
C PRO A 473 -15.47 -15.26 24.62
N LEU A 474 -15.90 -15.63 23.41
CA LEU A 474 -15.00 -15.81 22.25
C LEU A 474 -14.70 -14.50 21.55
N CYS A 475 -15.73 -13.87 20.95
CA CYS A 475 -15.57 -12.71 20.07
C CYS A 475 -15.77 -11.35 20.76
N HIS A 476 -16.17 -11.34 22.04
CA HIS A 476 -16.43 -10.15 22.85
C HIS A 476 -17.57 -9.25 22.36
N THR A 477 -18.36 -9.67 21.37
CA THR A 477 -19.60 -8.99 20.97
C THR A 477 -20.65 -9.07 22.08
N PRO A 478 -21.38 -7.99 22.41
CA PRO A 478 -22.48 -8.03 23.37
C PRO A 478 -23.53 -9.10 23.02
N PHE A 479 -23.99 -9.85 24.01
CA PHE A 479 -25.17 -10.69 23.83
C PHE A 479 -26.39 -9.77 23.70
N SER A 480 -27.11 -9.84 22.57
CA SER A 480 -28.44 -9.25 22.52
C SER A 480 -29.37 -10.11 23.40
N PHE A 481 -29.85 -9.55 24.51
CA PHE A 481 -30.96 -10.10 25.28
C PHE A 481 -32.23 -9.50 24.67
N SER A 482 -32.94 -10.29 23.87
CA SER A 482 -34.32 -10.00 23.48
C SER A 482 -35.23 -10.88 24.29
#